data_AF-A0A0P9LJZ9-F1
#
_entry.id   AF-A0A0P9LJZ9-F1
#
_cell.length_a   1.000
_cell.length_b   1.000
_cell.length_c   1.000
_cell.angle_alpha   90.00
_cell.angle_beta   90.00
_cell.angle_gamma   90.00
#
_symmetry.space_group_name_H-M   'P 1'
#
loop_
_entity.id
_entity.type
_entity.pdbx_description
1 polymer ?
#
loop_
_entity_poly.entity_id
_entity_poly.type
_entity_poly.pdbx_seq_one_letter_code
_entity_poly.pdbx_strand_id
1 'polypeptide(L)'
;MNTMTLPELTQEYILTHDLRPDTVKIYWAATKSYVRFFGDRLASETTHRDMLDWRRSELERISKRSWNTYSGHLRTVYRYAMEHGLVDLKVNPLKETRVIPAKRPKKTVNTDAIVRARNWLNILVQEERATGNRTEITPAWFWLAVFEMFYYTGIRLNALICLRYADIDLGQRLIRVRGETEKTHREFMIPIPDGLMPHLKRLMDIAQRVGFDPADQIFNVNRFSGHYSRTQMNADQVEAMYKKLTAMTGVRMTPHRFRHTIASEMMRQPERNIHITKNLLNHSNIATTMEYIEPDYDVMREVMNERSRRPAKINYLPKPDAANRESARTSKKAPAKHLTQRSVSSSPAVNSGSLSQPTLPPAPAANAHSPLKADEIRRAGVQVKNTESNLSEKYGTDPEERTNPFDDSTETPMRQALPHDLFSPEDLARQLEAFSQWVREAASGRVVMCPTTTDSRLPSGSNEQMGNPLPSGFDASVWNNRTG
;
A
#
# COMPACT_ATOMS: atom_id res chain seq x y z
N MET A 1 -14.18 -45.92 -10.45
CA MET A 1 -13.39 -44.68 -10.23
C MET A 1 -13.32 -44.49 -8.73
N ASN A 2 -12.13 -44.37 -8.15
CA ASN A 2 -11.99 -44.12 -6.72
C ASN A 2 -12.47 -42.70 -6.44
N THR A 3 -13.71 -42.56 -5.98
CA THR A 3 -14.25 -41.29 -5.51
C THR A 3 -13.52 -40.89 -4.24
N MET A 4 -12.81 -39.77 -4.29
CA MET A 4 -12.01 -39.27 -3.17
C MET A 4 -12.79 -38.25 -2.32
N THR A 5 -12.44 -38.18 -1.05
CA THR A 5 -12.85 -37.11 -0.14
C THR A 5 -12.12 -35.81 -0.47
N LEU A 6 -12.63 -34.66 0.00
CA LEU A 6 -11.96 -33.39 -0.26
C LEU A 6 -10.54 -33.30 0.36
N PRO A 7 -10.26 -33.84 1.56
CA PRO A 7 -8.90 -33.93 2.10
C PRO A 7 -7.93 -34.66 1.17
N GLU A 8 -8.33 -35.80 0.62
CA GLU A 8 -7.52 -36.58 -0.32
C GLU A 8 -7.25 -35.78 -1.60
N LEU A 9 -8.27 -35.16 -2.19
CA LEU A 9 -8.09 -34.28 -3.36
C LEU A 9 -7.17 -33.09 -3.07
N THR A 10 -7.26 -32.53 -1.87
CA THR A 10 -6.39 -31.42 -1.44
C THR A 10 -4.94 -31.89 -1.34
N GLN A 11 -4.71 -33.07 -0.78
CA GLN A 11 -3.39 -33.68 -0.68
C GLN A 11 -2.80 -33.94 -2.09
N GLU A 12 -3.57 -34.54 -2.99
CA GLU A 12 -3.15 -34.78 -4.39
C GLU A 12 -2.79 -33.48 -5.12
N TYR A 13 -3.61 -32.45 -4.95
CA TYR A 13 -3.32 -31.13 -5.55
C TYR A 13 -2.03 -30.52 -4.99
N ILE A 14 -1.78 -30.65 -3.69
CA ILE A 14 -0.56 -30.13 -3.05
C ILE A 14 0.67 -30.93 -3.48
N LEU A 15 0.58 -32.26 -3.64
CA LEU A 15 1.70 -33.10 -4.06
C LEU A 15 2.13 -32.82 -5.50
N THR A 16 1.18 -32.48 -6.37
CA THR A 16 1.42 -32.22 -7.79
C THR A 16 1.91 -30.80 -8.08
N HIS A 17 1.81 -29.87 -7.12
CA HIS A 17 2.13 -28.46 -7.33
C HIS A 17 3.19 -27.98 -6.33
N ASP A 18 4.22 -27.28 -6.83
CA ASP A 18 5.20 -26.60 -5.98
C ASP A 18 4.61 -25.34 -5.34
N LEU A 19 3.95 -25.53 -4.19
CA LEU A 19 3.27 -24.47 -3.45
C LEU A 19 4.12 -23.98 -2.26
N ARG A 20 4.15 -22.66 -2.05
CA ARG A 20 4.76 -22.09 -0.85
C ARG A 20 4.11 -22.65 0.43
N PRO A 21 4.87 -22.91 1.52
CA PRO A 21 4.34 -23.49 2.75
C PRO A 21 3.13 -22.75 3.34
N ASP A 22 3.12 -21.41 3.31
CA ASP A 22 1.97 -20.64 3.80
C ASP A 22 0.74 -20.76 2.91
N THR A 23 0.92 -21.03 1.61
CA THR A 23 -0.20 -21.31 0.70
C THR A 23 -0.81 -22.67 1.05
N VAL A 24 0.02 -23.69 1.28
CA VAL A 24 -0.40 -25.03 1.72
C VAL A 24 -1.25 -24.95 3.00
N LYS A 25 -0.85 -24.15 3.99
CA LYS A 25 -1.64 -23.92 5.21
C LYS A 25 -3.05 -23.40 4.92
N ILE A 26 -3.21 -22.51 3.92
CA ILE A 26 -4.53 -21.95 3.58
C ILE A 26 -5.42 -23.00 2.89
N TYR A 27 -4.85 -23.84 2.01
CA TYR A 27 -5.57 -24.98 1.44
C TYR A 27 -6.11 -25.89 2.55
N TRP A 28 -5.25 -26.30 3.49
CA TRP A 28 -5.67 -27.12 4.63
C TRP A 28 -6.68 -26.43 5.54
N ALA A 29 -6.57 -25.13 5.77
CA ALA A 29 -7.56 -24.37 6.53
C ALA A 29 -8.94 -24.37 5.84
N ALA A 30 -8.96 -24.20 4.52
CA ALA A 30 -10.19 -24.24 3.72
C ALA A 30 -10.81 -25.65 3.73
N THR A 31 -9.99 -26.68 3.55
CA THR A 31 -10.41 -28.09 3.59
C THR A 31 -10.93 -28.50 4.96
N LYS A 32 -10.27 -28.07 6.04
CA LYS A 32 -10.76 -28.28 7.41
C LYS A 32 -12.11 -27.58 7.65
N SER A 33 -12.28 -26.37 7.10
CA SER A 33 -13.55 -25.64 7.17
C SER A 33 -14.68 -26.39 6.45
N TYR A 34 -14.37 -27.02 5.31
CA TYR A 34 -15.30 -27.85 4.56
C TYR A 34 -15.67 -29.12 5.34
N VAL A 35 -14.68 -29.87 5.83
CA VAL A 35 -14.90 -31.12 6.60
C VAL A 35 -15.72 -30.85 7.85
N ARG A 36 -15.53 -29.71 8.51
CA ARG A 36 -16.34 -29.33 9.67
C ARG A 36 -17.84 -29.20 9.34
N PHE A 37 -18.20 -28.82 8.12
CA PHE A 37 -19.59 -28.65 7.71
C PHE A 37 -20.19 -29.90 7.07
N PHE A 38 -19.42 -30.58 6.20
CA PHE A 38 -19.90 -31.73 5.42
C PHE A 38 -19.55 -33.10 6.02
N GLY A 39 -18.65 -33.15 7.00
CA GLY A 39 -18.11 -34.39 7.54
C GLY A 39 -17.25 -35.14 6.51
N ASP A 40 -17.40 -36.46 6.49
CA ASP A 40 -16.64 -37.38 5.64
C ASP A 40 -17.30 -37.66 4.28
N ARG A 41 -18.19 -36.77 3.83
CA ARG A 41 -18.83 -36.87 2.51
C ARG A 41 -17.82 -36.85 1.39
N LEU A 42 -18.08 -37.65 0.36
CA LEU A 42 -17.28 -37.65 -0.85
C LEU A 42 -17.41 -36.31 -1.57
N ALA A 43 -16.35 -35.87 -2.26
CA ALA A 43 -16.39 -34.61 -2.99
C ALA A 43 -17.47 -34.62 -4.09
N SER A 44 -17.73 -35.78 -4.71
CA SER A 44 -18.77 -35.98 -5.72
C SER A 44 -20.20 -35.88 -5.20
N GLU A 45 -20.43 -36.07 -3.90
CA GLU A 45 -21.76 -36.03 -3.30
C GLU A 45 -22.23 -34.62 -2.98
N THR A 46 -21.32 -33.64 -3.01
CA THR A 46 -21.67 -32.26 -2.65
C THR A 46 -22.19 -31.47 -3.83
N THR A 47 -23.44 -31.05 -3.73
CA THR A 47 -24.11 -30.28 -4.77
C THR A 47 -23.77 -28.79 -4.69
N HIS A 48 -24.07 -28.05 -5.76
CA HIS A 48 -23.96 -26.59 -5.72
C HIS A 48 -24.87 -25.97 -4.63
N ARG A 49 -26.04 -26.56 -4.37
CA ARG A 49 -26.95 -26.09 -3.33
C ARG A 49 -26.34 -26.24 -1.94
N ASP A 50 -25.73 -27.40 -1.67
CA ASP A 50 -25.02 -27.67 -0.42
C ASP A 50 -23.91 -26.64 -0.16
N MET A 51 -23.16 -26.25 -1.20
CA MET A 51 -22.12 -25.21 -1.11
C MET A 51 -22.68 -23.83 -0.77
N LEU A 52 -23.89 -23.50 -1.23
CA LEU A 52 -24.56 -22.24 -0.90
C LEU A 52 -25.05 -22.22 0.56
N ASP A 53 -25.50 -23.37 1.06
CA ASP A 53 -25.92 -23.54 2.45
C ASP A 53 -24.70 -23.51 3.39
N TRP A 54 -23.60 -24.16 3.02
CA TRP A 54 -22.32 -24.02 3.72
C TRP A 54 -21.84 -22.57 3.74
N ARG A 55 -21.85 -21.87 2.60
CA ARG A 55 -21.50 -20.45 2.52
C ARG A 55 -22.28 -19.61 3.51
N ARG A 56 -23.61 -19.83 3.60
CA ARG A 56 -24.48 -19.07 4.50
C ARG A 56 -24.05 -19.26 5.95
N SER A 57 -23.88 -20.51 6.38
CA SER A 57 -23.43 -20.83 7.73
C SER A 57 -22.02 -20.32 8.03
N GLU A 58 -21.09 -20.50 7.10
CA GLU A 58 -19.68 -20.14 7.31
C GLU A 58 -19.49 -18.61 7.42
N LEU A 59 -20.28 -17.82 6.69
CA LEU A 59 -20.26 -16.35 6.75
C LEU A 59 -20.74 -15.77 8.09
N GLU A 60 -21.41 -16.56 8.94
CA GLU A 60 -21.71 -16.17 10.33
C GLU A 60 -20.45 -16.18 11.21
N ARG A 61 -19.45 -16.99 10.82
CA ARG A 61 -18.21 -17.20 11.59
C ARG A 61 -17.01 -16.47 11.01
N ILE A 62 -16.94 -16.34 9.67
CA ILE A 62 -15.78 -15.76 8.99
C ILE A 62 -16.16 -14.57 8.11
N SER A 63 -15.17 -13.72 7.84
CA SER A 63 -15.38 -12.59 6.95
C SER A 63 -15.66 -13.02 5.51
N LYS A 64 -16.42 -12.20 4.77
CA LYS A 64 -16.62 -12.32 3.32
C LYS A 64 -15.32 -12.49 2.52
N ARG A 65 -14.22 -11.85 2.97
CA ARG A 65 -12.91 -11.98 2.34
C ARG A 65 -12.31 -13.37 2.60
N SER A 66 -12.37 -13.86 3.84
CA SER A 66 -11.90 -15.21 4.21
C SER A 66 -12.66 -16.28 3.43
N TRP A 67 -13.98 -16.15 3.31
CA TRP A 67 -14.80 -17.04 2.47
C TRP A 67 -14.32 -17.07 1.01
N ASN A 68 -14.12 -15.90 0.40
CA ASN A 68 -13.65 -15.82 -0.98
C ASN A 68 -12.27 -16.46 -1.18
N THR A 69 -11.40 -16.38 -0.17
CA THR A 69 -10.11 -17.08 -0.18
C THR A 69 -10.35 -18.60 -0.12
N TYR A 70 -11.11 -19.10 0.85
CA TYR A 70 -11.37 -20.53 1.02
C TYR A 70 -12.06 -21.15 -0.21
N SER A 71 -13.18 -20.57 -0.64
CA SER A 71 -13.90 -21.00 -1.84
C SER A 71 -13.05 -20.88 -3.11
N GLY A 72 -12.13 -19.93 -3.17
CA GLY A 72 -11.16 -19.81 -4.26
C GLY A 72 -10.19 -20.99 -4.34
N HIS A 73 -9.57 -21.36 -3.20
CA HIS A 73 -8.65 -22.50 -3.13
C HIS A 73 -9.37 -23.81 -3.43
N LEU A 74 -10.51 -24.06 -2.78
CA LEU A 74 -11.27 -25.28 -2.99
C LEU A 74 -11.81 -25.40 -4.42
N ARG A 75 -12.24 -24.29 -5.04
CA ARG A 75 -12.62 -24.28 -6.46
C ARG A 75 -11.45 -24.69 -7.36
N THR A 76 -10.21 -24.40 -6.98
CA THR A 76 -9.01 -24.84 -7.71
C THR A 76 -8.79 -26.34 -7.52
N VAL A 77 -8.95 -26.87 -6.29
CA VAL A 77 -8.89 -28.32 -6.01
C VAL A 77 -9.95 -29.07 -6.81
N TYR A 78 -11.21 -28.61 -6.80
CA TYR A 78 -12.29 -29.22 -7.58
C TYR A 78 -12.02 -29.17 -9.09
N ARG A 79 -11.43 -28.07 -9.60
CA ARG A 79 -11.04 -27.98 -11.01
C ARG A 79 -10.01 -29.04 -11.35
N TYR A 80 -8.94 -29.14 -10.57
CA TYR A 80 -7.91 -30.15 -10.75
C TYR A 80 -8.50 -31.57 -10.74
N ALA A 81 -9.36 -31.87 -9.76
CA ALA A 81 -10.02 -33.16 -9.64
C ALA A 81 -10.89 -33.51 -10.86
N MET A 82 -11.62 -32.54 -11.41
CA MET A 82 -12.43 -32.72 -12.62
C MET A 82 -11.56 -32.93 -13.86
N GLU A 83 -10.47 -32.17 -14.01
CA GLU A 83 -9.54 -32.28 -15.15
C GLU A 83 -8.82 -33.65 -15.18
N HIS A 84 -8.59 -34.26 -14.02
CA HIS A 84 -7.90 -35.55 -13.89
C HIS A 84 -8.84 -36.75 -13.70
N GLY A 85 -10.16 -36.54 -13.79
CA GLY A 85 -11.16 -37.61 -13.64
C GLY A 85 -11.23 -38.22 -12.23
N LEU A 86 -10.76 -37.50 -11.21
CA LEU A 86 -10.82 -37.93 -9.80
C LEU A 86 -12.22 -37.75 -9.19
N VAL A 87 -13.06 -36.92 -9.81
CA VAL A 87 -14.47 -36.74 -9.46
C VAL A 87 -15.34 -36.76 -10.72
N ASP A 88 -16.47 -37.47 -10.64
CA ASP A 88 -17.48 -37.48 -11.71
C ASP A 88 -18.46 -36.32 -11.52
N LEU A 89 -18.00 -35.11 -11.78
CA LEU A 89 -18.80 -33.89 -11.72
C LEU A 89 -18.72 -33.15 -13.05
N LYS A 90 -19.88 -32.80 -13.62
CA LYS A 90 -19.94 -31.97 -14.84
C LYS A 90 -19.63 -30.50 -14.58
N VAL A 91 -19.96 -30.00 -13.38
CA VAL A 91 -19.82 -28.59 -13.00
C VAL A 91 -19.22 -28.50 -11.61
N ASN A 92 -18.27 -27.59 -11.44
CA ASN A 92 -17.64 -27.33 -10.14
C ASN A 92 -18.70 -26.81 -9.13
N PRO A 93 -18.89 -27.47 -7.98
CA PRO A 93 -19.96 -27.14 -7.04
C PRO A 93 -19.75 -25.77 -6.36
N LEU A 94 -18.52 -25.23 -6.36
CA LEU A 94 -18.21 -23.89 -5.84
C LEU A 94 -18.33 -22.77 -6.88
N LYS A 95 -18.82 -23.05 -8.09
CA LYS A 95 -19.11 -22.01 -9.10
C LYS A 95 -20.03 -20.95 -8.50
N GLU A 96 -19.78 -19.66 -8.79
CA GLU A 96 -20.64 -18.54 -8.37
C GLU A 96 -20.92 -18.40 -6.85
N THR A 97 -20.12 -19.06 -6.00
CA THR A 97 -20.24 -18.93 -4.54
C THR A 97 -19.59 -17.67 -3.96
N ARG A 98 -18.84 -16.91 -4.77
CA ARG A 98 -18.15 -15.68 -4.36
C ARG A 98 -19.14 -14.64 -3.83
N VAL A 99 -18.72 -13.91 -2.79
CA VAL A 99 -19.50 -12.79 -2.23
C VAL A 99 -18.75 -11.48 -2.38
N ILE A 100 -19.48 -10.37 -2.45
CA ILE A 100 -18.89 -9.03 -2.54
C ILE A 100 -18.66 -8.49 -1.12
N PRO A 101 -17.39 -8.32 -0.68
CA PRO A 101 -17.11 -7.68 0.60
C PRO A 101 -17.33 -6.17 0.50
N ALA A 102 -17.70 -5.54 1.62
CA ALA A 102 -17.69 -4.08 1.71
C ALA A 102 -16.26 -3.55 1.53
N LYS A 103 -16.10 -2.49 0.73
CA LYS A 103 -14.83 -1.76 0.65
C LYS A 103 -14.68 -0.97 1.95
N ARG A 104 -13.57 -1.16 2.65
CA ARG A 104 -13.20 -0.40 3.85
C ARG A 104 -11.85 0.27 3.58
N PRO A 105 -11.64 1.51 4.06
CA PRO A 105 -10.34 2.15 3.94
C PRO A 105 -9.26 1.29 4.61
N LYS A 106 -8.05 1.34 4.07
CA LYS A 106 -6.92 0.65 4.68
C LYS A 106 -6.63 1.29 6.03
N LYS A 107 -6.35 0.45 7.03
CA LYS A 107 -6.03 0.97 8.36
C LYS A 107 -4.61 1.51 8.35
N THR A 108 -4.47 2.81 8.55
CA THR A 108 -3.19 3.50 8.73
C THR A 108 -2.88 3.67 10.22
N VAL A 109 -1.70 4.20 10.53
CA VAL A 109 -1.31 4.74 11.83
C VAL A 109 -1.34 6.27 11.72
N ASN A 110 -1.94 6.95 12.69
CA ASN A 110 -1.98 8.41 12.73
C ASN A 110 -0.64 9.01 13.19
N THR A 111 -0.36 10.24 12.76
CA THR A 111 0.90 10.95 13.03
C THR A 111 1.22 11.04 14.52
N ASP A 112 0.24 11.36 15.37
CA ASP A 112 0.48 11.49 16.82
C ASP A 112 0.95 10.18 17.46
N ALA A 113 0.39 9.04 17.05
CA ALA A 113 0.82 7.74 17.56
C ALA A 113 2.24 7.38 17.09
N ILE A 114 2.60 7.75 15.87
CA ILE A 114 3.97 7.59 15.36
C ILE A 114 4.95 8.42 16.20
N VAL A 115 4.62 9.68 16.46
CA VAL A 115 5.45 10.58 17.28
C VAL A 115 5.59 10.03 18.71
N ARG A 116 4.49 9.61 19.35
CA ARG A 116 4.55 9.01 20.69
C ARG A 116 5.42 7.76 20.75
N ALA A 117 5.25 6.84 19.79
CA ALA A 117 6.06 5.61 19.73
C ALA A 117 7.56 5.91 19.52
N ARG A 118 7.88 6.83 18.61
CA ARG A 118 9.26 7.26 18.35
C ARG A 118 9.89 7.89 19.60
N ASN A 119 9.17 8.81 20.25
CA ASN A 119 9.66 9.48 21.46
C ASN A 119 9.90 8.47 22.58
N TRP A 120 8.98 7.51 22.75
CA TRP A 120 9.16 6.45 23.73
C TRP A 120 10.39 5.60 23.47
N LEU A 121 10.58 5.12 22.23
CA LEU A 121 11.79 4.38 21.85
C LEU A 121 13.06 5.19 22.08
N ASN A 122 13.06 6.49 21.79
CA ASN A 122 14.19 7.37 22.08
C ASN A 122 14.48 7.48 23.58
N ILE A 123 13.45 7.58 24.43
CA ILE A 123 13.60 7.58 25.89
C ILE A 123 14.24 6.26 26.34
N LEU A 124 13.74 5.12 25.86
CA LEU A 124 14.32 3.81 26.19
C LEU A 124 15.79 3.71 25.76
N VAL A 125 16.15 4.28 24.60
CA VAL A 125 17.56 4.35 24.16
C VAL A 125 18.43 5.14 25.12
N GLN A 126 17.95 6.29 25.61
CA GLN A 126 18.71 7.09 26.57
C GLN A 126 18.80 6.39 27.93
N GLU A 127 17.73 5.74 28.38
CA GLU A 127 17.69 5.00 29.64
C GLU A 127 18.67 3.83 29.63
N GLU A 128 18.71 3.00 28.57
CA GLU A 128 19.71 1.93 28.41
C GLU A 128 21.13 2.48 28.42
N ARG A 129 21.36 3.63 27.76
CA ARG A 129 22.67 4.26 27.69
C ARG A 129 23.13 4.80 29.03
N ALA A 130 22.23 5.42 29.80
CA ALA A 130 22.54 6.06 31.07
C ALA A 130 22.71 5.03 32.20
N THR A 131 21.85 4.01 32.23
CA THR A 131 21.81 3.04 33.33
C THR A 131 22.61 1.77 33.08
N GLY A 132 22.87 1.42 31.80
CA GLY A 132 23.40 0.12 31.40
C GLY A 132 22.41 -1.04 31.62
N ASN A 133 21.22 -0.76 32.14
CA ASN A 133 20.20 -1.75 32.45
C ASN A 133 19.25 -1.96 31.27
N ARG A 134 18.55 -3.08 31.33
CA ARG A 134 17.53 -3.45 30.35
C ARG A 134 16.30 -2.58 30.50
N THR A 135 15.67 -2.27 29.38
CA THR A 135 14.38 -1.57 29.36
C THR A 135 13.26 -2.50 28.88
N GLU A 136 12.04 -1.98 28.75
CA GLU A 136 10.90 -2.75 28.23
C GLU A 136 11.15 -3.29 26.81
N ILE A 137 11.93 -2.60 25.99
CA ILE A 137 12.29 -3.00 24.62
C ILE A 137 13.81 -2.93 24.48
N THR A 138 14.47 -4.09 24.54
CA THR A 138 15.94 -4.18 24.51
C THR A 138 16.45 -5.00 23.33
N PRO A 139 17.53 -4.59 22.65
CA PRO A 139 18.18 -3.28 22.77
C PRO A 139 17.35 -2.22 22.08
N ALA A 140 17.04 -1.13 22.78
CA ALA A 140 16.11 -0.09 22.33
C ALA A 140 16.57 0.56 21.03
N TRP A 141 17.88 0.74 20.86
CA TRP A 141 18.44 1.39 19.65
C TRP A 141 18.22 0.56 18.39
N PHE A 142 18.25 -0.77 18.51
CA PHE A 142 18.01 -1.69 17.41
C PHE A 142 16.55 -1.64 17.01
N TRP A 143 15.65 -1.71 18.00
CA TRP A 143 14.21 -1.65 17.74
C TRP A 143 13.76 -0.28 17.21
N LEU A 144 14.43 0.81 17.60
CA LEU A 144 14.28 2.11 16.96
C LEU A 144 14.70 2.07 15.49
N ALA A 145 15.83 1.45 15.14
CA ALA A 145 16.22 1.30 13.74
C ALA A 145 15.21 0.47 12.93
N VAL A 146 14.68 -0.62 13.50
CA VAL A 146 13.60 -1.42 12.89
C VAL A 146 12.32 -0.58 12.69
N PHE A 147 11.95 0.21 13.69
CA PHE A 147 10.79 1.10 13.63
C PHE A 147 10.94 2.15 12.51
N GLU A 148 12.07 2.85 12.45
CA GLU A 148 12.34 3.86 11.42
C GLU A 148 12.42 3.24 10.03
N MET A 149 12.97 2.02 9.91
CA MET A 149 13.00 1.28 8.65
C MET A 149 11.58 1.07 8.09
N PHE A 150 10.64 0.61 8.93
CA PHE A 150 9.24 0.46 8.53
C PHE A 150 8.54 1.79 8.26
N TYR A 151 8.81 2.82 9.08
CA TYR A 151 8.24 4.14 8.94
C TYR A 151 8.63 4.80 7.60
N TYR A 152 9.92 4.88 7.31
CA TYR A 152 10.43 5.60 6.14
C TYR A 152 10.23 4.88 4.82
N THR A 153 10.11 3.55 4.81
CA THR A 153 10.12 2.78 3.55
C THR A 153 8.89 1.93 3.31
N GLY A 154 8.11 1.61 4.35
CA GLY A 154 7.01 0.66 4.23
C GLY A 154 7.43 -0.72 3.71
N ILE A 155 8.70 -1.11 3.91
CA ILE A 155 9.22 -2.43 3.53
C ILE A 155 8.35 -3.54 4.14
N ARG A 156 8.18 -4.64 3.41
CA ARG A 156 7.42 -5.79 3.93
C ARG A 156 8.21 -6.44 5.07
N LEU A 157 7.49 -6.96 6.08
CA LEU A 157 8.11 -7.64 7.23
C LEU A 157 9.07 -8.75 6.80
N ASN A 158 8.63 -9.64 5.90
CA ASN A 158 9.48 -10.73 5.42
C ASN A 158 10.71 -10.21 4.65
N ALA A 159 10.57 -9.14 3.87
CA ALA A 159 11.70 -8.55 3.16
C ALA A 159 12.74 -7.99 4.16
N LEU A 160 12.30 -7.25 5.19
CA LEU A 160 13.18 -6.76 6.25
C LEU A 160 13.93 -7.89 6.96
N ILE A 161 13.22 -8.97 7.30
CA ILE A 161 13.80 -10.15 7.94
C ILE A 161 14.80 -10.85 7.02
N CYS A 162 14.64 -10.79 5.70
CA CYS A 162 15.57 -11.43 4.76
C CYS A 162 16.71 -10.53 4.28
N LEU A 163 16.78 -9.27 4.73
CA LEU A 163 17.89 -8.38 4.38
C LEU A 163 19.19 -8.90 5.00
N ARG A 164 20.24 -8.90 4.19
CA ARG A 164 21.60 -9.27 4.58
C ARG A 164 22.44 -8.01 4.73
N TYR A 165 23.57 -8.16 5.41
CA TYR A 165 24.53 -7.09 5.60
C TYR A 165 24.98 -6.46 4.26
N ALA A 166 25.27 -7.29 3.25
CA ALA A 166 25.68 -6.82 1.92
C ALA A 166 24.56 -6.24 1.05
N ASP A 167 23.32 -6.20 1.52
CA ASP A 167 22.21 -5.61 0.77
C ASP A 167 21.99 -4.12 1.07
N ILE A 168 22.70 -3.57 2.07
CA ILE A 168 22.63 -2.14 2.43
C ILE A 168 23.90 -1.44 1.94
N ASP A 169 23.74 -0.52 0.99
CA ASP A 169 24.80 0.36 0.52
C ASP A 169 24.56 1.78 1.05
N LEU A 170 25.31 2.16 2.09
CA LEU A 170 25.23 3.51 2.67
C LEU A 170 25.87 4.57 1.77
N GLY A 171 26.81 4.20 0.90
CA GLY A 171 27.48 5.12 -0.02
C GLY A 171 26.56 5.55 -1.17
N GLN A 172 25.89 4.57 -1.79
CA GLN A 172 24.87 4.82 -2.82
C GLN A 172 23.50 5.19 -2.23
N ARG A 173 23.31 5.03 -0.92
CA ARG A 173 22.04 5.26 -0.21
C ARG A 173 20.91 4.37 -0.73
N LEU A 174 21.21 3.08 -0.95
CA LEU A 174 20.28 2.10 -1.49
C LEU A 174 20.21 0.85 -0.61
N ILE A 175 19.01 0.29 -0.51
CA ILE A 175 18.77 -1.04 0.08
C ILE A 175 18.25 -1.95 -1.02
N ARG A 176 18.91 -3.09 -1.21
CA ARG A 176 18.58 -4.08 -2.22
C ARG A 176 17.66 -5.16 -1.65
N VAL A 177 16.43 -5.21 -2.12
CA VAL A 177 15.49 -6.27 -1.74
C VAL A 177 15.45 -7.32 -2.83
N ARG A 178 15.96 -8.52 -2.52
CA ARG A 178 16.05 -9.64 -3.47
C ARG A 178 14.68 -10.19 -3.84
N GLY A 179 14.51 -10.56 -5.11
CA GLY A 179 13.26 -11.11 -5.64
C GLY A 179 12.81 -12.41 -4.96
N GLU A 180 13.73 -13.28 -4.56
CA GLU A 180 13.43 -14.55 -3.87
C GLU A 180 12.64 -14.35 -2.57
N THR A 181 12.91 -13.24 -1.89
CA THR A 181 12.29 -12.87 -0.60
C THR A 181 10.90 -12.25 -0.80
N GLU A 182 10.59 -11.84 -2.03
CA GLU A 182 9.39 -11.10 -2.38
C GLU A 182 8.35 -11.98 -3.09
N LYS A 183 7.08 -11.66 -2.83
CA LYS A 183 5.97 -12.37 -3.51
C LYS A 183 5.94 -12.15 -5.01
N THR A 184 6.54 -11.06 -5.47
CA THR A 184 6.59 -10.70 -6.90
C THR A 184 7.72 -11.41 -7.63
N HIS A 185 8.65 -12.09 -6.93
CA HIS A 185 9.87 -12.66 -7.51
C HIS A 185 10.74 -11.62 -8.26
N ARG A 186 10.60 -10.34 -7.91
CA ARG A 186 11.34 -9.23 -8.53
C ARG A 186 12.21 -8.53 -7.51
N GLU A 187 13.48 -8.37 -7.86
CA GLU A 187 14.40 -7.51 -7.15
C GLU A 187 14.00 -6.04 -7.33
N PHE A 188 14.17 -5.25 -6.28
CA PHE A 188 13.99 -3.82 -6.35
C PHE A 188 14.88 -3.10 -5.32
N MET A 189 15.12 -1.82 -5.59
CA MET A 189 15.93 -0.96 -4.73
C MET A 189 15.01 -0.01 -3.94
N ILE A 190 15.34 0.20 -2.67
CA ILE A 190 14.71 1.17 -1.80
C ILE A 190 15.74 2.29 -1.52
N PRO A 191 15.46 3.56 -1.90
CA PRO A 191 16.32 4.67 -1.53
C PRO A 191 16.28 4.91 -0.02
N ILE A 192 17.41 5.27 0.58
CA ILE A 192 17.55 5.57 2.00
C ILE A 192 17.33 7.07 2.23
N PRO A 193 16.22 7.49 2.88
CA PRO A 193 15.99 8.89 3.20
C PRO A 193 16.96 9.38 4.29
N ASP A 194 17.19 10.70 4.36
CA ASP A 194 18.12 11.30 5.32
C ASP A 194 17.77 10.95 6.78
N GLY A 195 16.48 10.94 7.11
CA GLY A 195 16.01 10.58 8.46
C GLY A 195 16.27 9.13 8.85
N LEU A 196 16.47 8.21 7.90
CA LEU A 196 16.78 6.80 8.14
C LEU A 196 18.29 6.54 8.25
N MET A 197 19.10 7.37 7.59
CA MET A 197 20.55 7.24 7.50
C MET A 197 21.27 7.05 8.86
N PRO A 198 21.02 7.85 9.91
CA PRO A 198 21.74 7.69 11.17
C PRO A 198 21.45 6.35 11.86
N HIS A 199 20.24 5.82 11.69
CA HIS A 199 19.84 4.53 12.28
C HIS A 199 20.50 3.36 11.57
N LEU A 200 20.55 3.39 10.23
CA LEU A 200 21.22 2.36 9.45
C LEU A 200 22.73 2.42 9.61
N LYS A 201 23.33 3.62 9.66
CA LYS A 201 24.76 3.77 9.93
C LYS A 201 25.14 3.13 11.27
N ARG A 202 24.40 3.46 12.34
CA ARG A 202 24.63 2.85 13.66
C ARG A 202 24.49 1.33 13.62
N LEU A 203 23.47 0.81 12.94
CA LEU A 203 23.25 -0.63 12.79
C LEU A 203 24.43 -1.31 12.07
N MET A 204 24.86 -0.75 10.94
CA MET A 204 25.97 -1.26 10.14
C MET A 204 27.30 -1.22 10.90
N ASP A 205 27.60 -0.11 11.58
CA ASP A 205 28.83 0.04 12.38
C ASP A 205 28.91 -1.00 13.52
N ILE A 206 27.79 -1.26 14.20
CA ILE A 206 27.72 -2.28 15.25
C ILE A 206 27.79 -3.68 14.65
N ALA A 207 27.12 -3.94 13.53
CA ALA A 207 27.18 -5.23 12.83
C ALA A 207 28.62 -5.56 12.40
N GLN A 208 29.37 -4.58 11.88
CA GLN A 208 30.77 -4.75 11.53
C GLN A 208 31.62 -5.13 12.76
N ARG A 209 31.41 -4.46 13.90
CA ARG A 209 32.13 -4.77 15.17
C ARG A 209 31.82 -6.14 15.73
N VAL A 210 30.60 -6.64 15.51
CA VAL A 210 30.15 -7.99 15.90
C VAL A 210 30.60 -9.05 14.87
N GLY A 211 31.27 -8.66 13.79
CA GLY A 211 31.80 -9.57 12.78
C GLY A 211 30.72 -10.19 11.90
N PHE A 212 29.81 -9.37 11.37
CA PHE A 212 28.82 -9.83 10.40
C PHE A 212 29.47 -10.17 9.06
N ASP A 213 29.15 -11.35 8.54
CA ASP A 213 29.49 -11.73 7.18
C ASP A 213 28.54 -11.06 6.16
N PRO A 214 28.94 -10.91 4.88
CA PRO A 214 28.09 -10.36 3.82
C PRO A 214 26.69 -11.01 3.71
N ALA A 215 26.60 -12.30 4.05
CA ALA A 215 25.37 -13.08 3.99
C ALA A 215 24.51 -13.03 5.27
N ASP A 216 25.05 -12.48 6.37
CA ASP A 216 24.36 -12.44 7.66
C ASP A 216 23.13 -11.54 7.61
N GLN A 217 22.06 -11.97 8.29
CA GLN A 217 20.82 -11.21 8.43
C GLN A 217 21.08 -9.91 9.22
N ILE A 218 21.02 -8.74 8.56
CA ILE A 218 21.42 -7.47 9.18
C ILE A 218 20.46 -7.01 10.30
N PHE A 219 19.16 -7.17 10.08
CA PHE A 219 18.17 -6.97 11.13
C PHE A 219 18.04 -8.25 11.97
N ASN A 220 19.01 -8.48 12.86
CA ASN A 220 19.01 -9.66 13.73
C ASN A 220 19.23 -9.29 15.20
N VAL A 221 18.15 -9.06 15.93
CA VAL A 221 18.20 -8.68 17.36
C VAL A 221 19.01 -9.67 18.22
N ASN A 222 19.04 -10.95 17.83
CA ASN A 222 19.73 -12.00 18.58
C ASN A 222 21.27 -11.88 18.50
N ARG A 223 21.80 -11.22 17.47
CA ARG A 223 23.23 -10.91 17.36
C ARG A 223 23.63 -9.64 18.12
N PHE A 224 22.66 -8.83 18.53
CA PHE A 224 22.88 -7.56 19.22
C PHE A 224 22.50 -7.57 20.69
N SER A 225 21.91 -8.68 21.17
CA SER A 225 21.50 -8.83 22.57
C SER A 225 21.55 -10.29 22.99
N GLY A 226 22.26 -10.57 24.09
CA GLY A 226 22.30 -11.89 24.72
C GLY A 226 20.99 -12.34 25.37
N HIS A 227 19.90 -11.58 25.22
CA HIS A 227 18.58 -11.94 25.77
C HIS A 227 17.81 -12.86 24.83
N TYR A 228 18.13 -12.79 23.55
CA TYR A 228 17.50 -13.63 22.57
C TYR A 228 18.46 -14.76 22.22
N SER A 229 17.92 -15.98 22.14
CA SER A 229 18.70 -17.20 21.99
C SER A 229 18.63 -17.81 20.59
N ARG A 230 17.97 -17.15 19.63
CA ARG A 230 17.81 -17.68 18.27
C ARG A 230 18.99 -17.28 17.40
N THR A 231 19.31 -18.08 16.39
CA THR A 231 20.34 -17.74 15.41
C THR A 231 19.91 -16.58 14.49
N GLN A 232 18.63 -16.54 14.12
CA GLN A 232 18.04 -15.52 13.25
C GLN A 232 16.81 -14.89 13.89
N MET A 233 16.58 -13.62 13.56
CA MET A 233 15.37 -12.90 13.92
C MET A 233 14.20 -13.38 13.06
N ASN A 234 13.04 -13.56 13.68
CA ASN A 234 11.82 -13.98 12.98
C ASN A 234 10.70 -12.94 13.09
N ALA A 235 9.59 -13.21 12.40
CA ALA A 235 8.41 -12.34 12.38
C ALA A 235 7.80 -12.16 13.77
N ASP A 236 7.77 -13.22 14.59
CA ASP A 236 7.18 -13.19 15.93
C ASP A 236 7.89 -12.20 16.85
N GLN A 237 9.22 -12.08 16.74
CA GLN A 237 10.00 -11.09 17.52
C GLN A 237 9.63 -9.66 17.14
N VAL A 238 9.47 -9.38 15.85
CA VAL A 238 9.02 -8.06 15.37
C VAL A 238 7.58 -7.78 15.81
N GLU A 239 6.69 -8.77 15.68
CA GLU A 239 5.30 -8.64 16.13
C GLU A 239 5.21 -8.42 17.64
N ALA A 240 6.05 -9.08 18.45
CA ALA A 240 6.12 -8.88 19.89
C ALA A 240 6.54 -7.44 20.25
N MET A 241 7.52 -6.87 19.55
CA MET A 241 7.90 -5.46 19.71
C MET A 241 6.72 -4.53 19.36
N TYR A 242 6.04 -4.76 18.23
CA TYR A 242 4.90 -3.93 17.84
C TYR A 242 3.67 -4.07 18.75
N LYS A 243 3.50 -5.22 19.43
CA LYS A 243 2.49 -5.39 20.47
C LYS A 243 2.78 -4.47 21.67
N LYS A 244 4.04 -4.33 22.09
CA LYS A 244 4.44 -3.39 23.14
C LYS A 244 4.17 -1.94 22.74
N LEU A 245 4.57 -1.54 21.52
CA LEU A 245 4.25 -0.21 20.97
C LEU A 245 2.73 0.05 20.94
N THR A 246 1.95 -0.97 20.54
CA THR A 246 0.48 -0.87 20.51
C THR A 246 -0.10 -0.67 21.90
N ALA A 247 0.39 -1.42 22.90
CA ALA A 247 -0.05 -1.29 24.28
C ALA A 247 0.28 0.09 24.84
N MET A 248 1.48 0.59 24.58
CA MET A 248 1.94 1.90 25.04
C MET A 248 1.20 3.07 24.39
N THR A 249 0.99 3.02 23.07
CA THR A 249 0.38 4.15 22.34
C THR A 249 -1.15 4.16 22.36
N GLY A 250 -1.78 3.05 22.73
CA GLY A 250 -3.22 2.81 22.59
C GLY A 250 -3.69 2.63 21.14
N VAL A 251 -2.79 2.67 20.16
CA VAL A 251 -3.10 2.58 18.74
C VAL A 251 -2.47 1.32 18.17
N ARG A 252 -3.25 0.51 17.45
CA ARG A 252 -2.70 -0.69 16.82
C ARG A 252 -1.65 -0.33 15.76
N MET A 253 -0.43 -0.76 16.00
CA MET A 253 0.74 -0.56 15.14
C MET A 253 1.24 -1.91 14.63
N THR A 254 1.47 -2.01 13.32
CA THR A 254 2.08 -3.20 12.70
C THR A 254 2.86 -2.78 11.45
N PRO A 255 3.86 -3.56 10.99
CA PRO A 255 4.59 -3.27 9.75
C PRO A 255 3.67 -2.99 8.56
N HIS A 256 2.61 -3.78 8.42
CA HIS A 256 1.61 -3.59 7.37
C HIS A 256 0.84 -2.28 7.46
N ARG A 257 0.57 -1.76 8.67
CA ARG A 257 -0.08 -0.45 8.82
C ARG A 257 0.85 0.70 8.48
N PHE A 258 2.14 0.62 8.83
CA PHE A 258 3.15 1.60 8.39
C PHE A 258 3.23 1.67 6.86
N ARG A 259 3.23 0.49 6.22
CA ARG A 259 3.17 0.41 4.76
C ARG A 259 1.91 1.03 4.17
N HIS A 260 0.76 0.89 4.82
CA HIS A 260 -0.46 1.59 4.40
C HIS A 260 -0.36 3.10 4.63
N THR A 261 0.21 3.53 5.76
CA THR A 261 0.44 4.95 6.09
C THR A 261 1.27 5.63 5.00
N ILE A 262 2.46 5.11 4.69
CA ILE A 262 3.33 5.72 3.66
C ILE A 262 2.67 5.72 2.28
N ALA A 263 1.96 4.66 1.91
CA ALA A 263 1.23 4.60 0.64
C ALA A 263 0.16 5.69 0.55
N SER A 264 -0.65 5.84 1.61
CA SER A 264 -1.67 6.88 1.70
C SER A 264 -1.09 8.29 1.80
N GLU A 265 0.06 8.48 2.45
CA GLU A 265 0.75 9.78 2.52
C GLU A 265 1.27 10.20 1.14
N MET A 266 1.98 9.33 0.44
CA MET A 266 2.48 9.63 -0.90
C MET A 266 1.35 9.91 -1.90
N MET A 267 0.21 9.23 -1.79
CA MET A 267 -0.95 9.48 -2.66
C MET A 267 -1.77 10.73 -2.27
N ARG A 268 -1.52 11.31 -1.10
CA ARG A 268 -2.10 12.60 -0.69
C ARG A 268 -1.24 13.79 -1.08
N GLN A 269 0.06 13.59 -1.36
CA GLN A 269 0.93 14.67 -1.82
C GLN A 269 0.46 15.24 -3.16
N PRO A 270 0.58 16.56 -3.44
CA PRO A 270 0.02 17.20 -4.63
C PRO A 270 0.40 16.54 -5.96
N GLU A 271 1.63 16.07 -6.09
CA GLU A 271 2.16 15.44 -7.31
C GLU A 271 1.60 14.03 -7.57
N ARG A 272 0.98 13.38 -6.56
CA ARG A 272 0.31 12.06 -6.58
C ARG A 272 0.88 11.06 -7.58
N ASN A 273 2.20 10.87 -7.58
CA ASN A 273 2.83 10.01 -8.57
C ASN A 273 2.64 8.52 -8.23
N ILE A 274 1.59 7.94 -8.80
CA ILE A 274 1.23 6.52 -8.62
C ILE A 274 2.38 5.56 -9.02
N HIS A 275 3.23 5.94 -9.98
CA HIS A 275 4.36 5.13 -10.41
C HIS A 275 5.46 5.09 -9.33
N ILE A 276 5.76 6.23 -8.70
CA ILE A 276 6.73 6.29 -7.61
C ILE A 276 6.27 5.41 -6.45
N THR A 277 5.01 5.55 -6.00
CA THR A 277 4.49 4.73 -4.90
C THR A 277 4.40 3.25 -5.27
N LYS A 278 3.99 2.90 -6.50
CA LYS A 278 3.97 1.50 -6.97
C LYS A 278 5.38 0.90 -6.95
N ASN A 279 6.39 1.64 -7.40
CA ASN A 279 7.78 1.19 -7.49
C ASN A 279 8.39 1.06 -6.09
N LEU A 280 8.26 2.08 -5.23
CA LEU A 280 8.75 2.04 -3.84
C LEU A 280 8.16 0.86 -3.07
N LEU A 281 6.86 0.60 -3.25
CA LEU A 281 6.17 -0.50 -2.58
C LEU A 281 6.34 -1.83 -3.33
N ASN A 282 6.92 -1.87 -4.52
CA ASN A 282 7.01 -3.09 -5.34
C ASN A 282 5.63 -3.80 -5.45
N HIS A 283 4.61 -3.06 -5.91
CA HIS A 283 3.30 -3.62 -6.25
C HIS A 283 3.33 -4.15 -7.69
N SER A 284 3.12 -5.46 -7.87
CA SER A 284 3.04 -6.06 -9.22
C SER A 284 1.86 -5.53 -10.03
N ASN A 285 0.74 -5.22 -9.37
CA ASN A 285 -0.45 -4.67 -9.98
C ASN A 285 -0.68 -3.22 -9.53
N ILE A 286 -0.80 -2.30 -10.48
CA ILE A 286 -1.09 -0.89 -10.21
C ILE A 286 -2.46 -0.70 -9.54
N ALA A 287 -3.40 -1.61 -9.74
CA ALA A 287 -4.69 -1.60 -9.05
C ALA A 287 -4.55 -1.63 -7.53
N THR A 288 -3.50 -2.27 -6.99
CA THR A 288 -3.22 -2.26 -5.55
C THR A 288 -2.79 -0.88 -5.06
N THR A 289 -2.10 -0.10 -5.88
CA THR A 289 -1.72 1.28 -5.54
C THR A 289 -2.92 2.22 -5.69
N MET A 290 -3.81 1.99 -6.66
CA MET A 290 -5.06 2.75 -6.81
C MET A 290 -5.99 2.63 -5.59
N GLU A 291 -5.85 1.59 -4.76
CA GLU A 291 -6.62 1.45 -3.51
C GLU A 291 -6.33 2.54 -2.47
N TYR A 292 -5.22 3.29 -2.61
CA TYR A 292 -4.85 4.40 -1.72
C TYR A 292 -5.24 5.78 -2.24
N ILE A 293 -5.78 5.86 -3.46
CA ILE A 293 -6.22 7.14 -4.04
C ILE A 293 -7.61 7.43 -3.51
N GLU A 294 -7.70 8.44 -2.66
CA GLU A 294 -8.97 8.98 -2.20
C GLU A 294 -9.37 10.21 -3.04
N PRO A 295 -10.66 10.38 -3.34
CA PRO A 295 -11.15 11.56 -4.03
C PRO A 295 -10.87 12.81 -3.20
N ASP A 296 -10.17 13.77 -3.79
CA ASP A 296 -9.96 15.10 -3.23
C ASP A 296 -11.00 16.06 -3.84
N TYR A 297 -12.04 16.37 -3.06
CA TYR A 297 -13.16 17.18 -3.53
C TYR A 297 -12.78 18.64 -3.79
N ASP A 298 -11.75 19.15 -3.13
CA ASP A 298 -11.30 20.53 -3.33
C ASP A 298 -10.51 20.64 -4.63
N VAL A 299 -9.60 19.69 -4.90
CA VAL A 299 -8.92 19.59 -6.20
C VAL A 299 -9.92 19.34 -7.33
N MET A 300 -10.90 18.46 -7.13
CA MET A 300 -11.96 18.24 -8.11
C MET A 300 -12.74 19.53 -8.40
N ARG A 301 -13.09 20.29 -7.36
CA ARG A 301 -13.79 21.58 -7.50
C ARG A 301 -12.93 22.61 -8.22
N GLU A 302 -11.63 22.66 -7.92
CA GLU A 302 -10.68 23.54 -8.60
C GLU A 302 -10.60 23.24 -10.10
N VAL A 303 -10.44 21.97 -10.49
CA VAL A 303 -10.43 21.53 -11.89
C VAL A 303 -11.76 21.85 -12.58
N MET A 304 -12.89 21.65 -11.89
CA MET A 304 -14.21 22.01 -12.42
C MET A 304 -14.34 23.53 -12.63
N ASN A 305 -13.86 24.34 -11.70
CA ASN A 305 -13.85 25.80 -11.79
C ASN A 305 -12.91 26.30 -12.89
N GLU A 306 -11.76 25.66 -13.08
CA GLU A 306 -10.86 25.99 -14.19
C GLU A 306 -11.50 25.66 -15.54
N ARG A 307 -12.21 24.53 -15.64
CA ARG A 307 -12.99 24.18 -16.84
C ARG A 307 -14.11 25.19 -17.11
N SER A 308 -14.82 25.66 -16.10
CA SER A 308 -15.93 26.62 -16.29
C SER A 308 -15.47 28.00 -16.78
N ARG A 309 -14.22 28.38 -16.48
CA ARG A 309 -13.61 29.64 -16.96
C ARG A 309 -13.15 29.60 -18.41
N ARG A 310 -13.02 28.41 -19.02
CA ARG A 310 -12.65 28.30 -20.44
C ARG A 310 -13.86 28.74 -21.28
N PRO A 311 -13.75 29.80 -22.12
CA PRO A 311 -14.88 30.29 -22.89
C PRO A 311 -15.40 29.15 -23.78
N ALA A 312 -16.68 28.82 -23.64
CA ALA A 312 -17.33 27.93 -24.57
C ALA A 312 -17.24 28.61 -25.94
N LYS A 313 -16.52 28.00 -26.91
CA LYS A 313 -16.59 28.41 -28.32
C LYS A 313 -17.97 28.01 -28.87
N ILE A 314 -19.02 28.64 -28.37
CA ILE A 314 -20.33 28.64 -29.02
C ILE A 314 -20.22 29.74 -30.07
N ASN A 315 -19.70 29.39 -31.25
CA ASN A 315 -19.85 30.24 -32.43
C ASN A 315 -21.33 30.20 -32.82
N TYR A 316 -22.15 31.03 -32.18
CA TYR A 316 -23.43 31.44 -32.74
C TYR A 316 -23.12 32.40 -33.89
N LEU A 317 -22.61 31.87 -35.00
CA LEU A 317 -22.69 32.59 -36.27
C LEU A 317 -24.14 32.46 -36.71
N PRO A 318 -24.93 33.56 -36.78
CA PRO A 318 -26.22 33.52 -37.43
C PRO A 318 -25.97 33.03 -38.86
N LYS A 319 -26.59 31.91 -39.27
CA LYS A 319 -26.53 31.50 -40.68
C LYS A 319 -27.08 32.69 -41.51
N PRO A 320 -26.32 33.23 -42.48
CA PRO A 320 -26.77 34.38 -43.29
C PRO A 320 -28.01 34.07 -44.16
N ASP A 321 -28.45 32.80 -44.21
CA ASP A 321 -29.62 32.36 -44.95
C ASP A 321 -30.98 32.80 -44.38
N ALA A 322 -31.01 33.42 -43.19
CA ALA A 322 -32.27 33.94 -42.63
C ALA A 322 -32.80 35.14 -43.42
N ALA A 323 -31.93 36.03 -43.90
CA ALA A 323 -32.33 37.23 -44.65
C ALA A 323 -32.80 36.90 -46.08
N ASN A 324 -32.27 35.84 -46.69
CA ASN A 324 -32.66 35.41 -48.05
C ASN A 324 -33.98 34.62 -48.11
N ARG A 325 -34.57 34.23 -46.97
CA ARG A 325 -35.88 33.54 -46.94
C ARG A 325 -37.07 34.49 -46.97
N GLU A 326 -36.88 35.74 -46.57
CA GLU A 326 -37.95 36.76 -46.53
C GLU A 326 -38.30 37.24 -47.95
N SER A 327 -37.28 37.44 -48.80
CA SER A 327 -37.41 37.86 -50.20
C SER A 327 -37.97 36.79 -51.14
N ALA A 328 -38.03 35.52 -50.72
CA ALA A 328 -38.61 34.43 -51.50
C ALA A 328 -40.12 34.21 -51.24
N ARG A 329 -40.71 34.85 -50.22
CA ARG A 329 -42.14 34.67 -49.85
C ARG A 329 -43.10 35.62 -50.57
N THR A 330 -42.62 36.64 -51.28
CA THR A 330 -43.42 37.60 -52.04
C THR A 330 -43.53 37.24 -53.52
N SER A 331 -43.83 35.99 -53.86
CA SER A 331 -44.29 35.64 -55.22
C SER A 331 -44.80 34.20 -55.28
N LYS A 332 -46.11 34.04 -55.10
CA LYS A 332 -47.01 33.17 -55.91
C LYS A 332 -48.38 33.06 -55.22
N LYS A 333 -49.42 33.68 -55.82
CA LYS A 333 -50.83 33.47 -55.47
C LYS A 333 -51.23 32.01 -55.73
N ALA A 334 -51.88 31.39 -54.75
CA ALA A 334 -52.41 30.02 -54.81
C ALA A 334 -53.71 29.93 -55.64
N PRO A 335 -54.00 28.81 -56.32
CA PRO A 335 -55.33 28.53 -56.84
C PRO A 335 -56.20 27.90 -55.74
N ALA A 336 -57.39 28.45 -55.52
CA ALA A 336 -58.38 27.91 -54.60
C ALA A 336 -59.11 26.71 -55.23
N LYS A 337 -59.17 25.57 -54.52
CA LYS A 337 -60.22 24.55 -54.75
C LYS A 337 -60.74 23.98 -53.44
N HIS A 338 -62.07 23.89 -53.44
CA HIS A 338 -63.05 23.62 -52.38
C HIS A 338 -62.77 22.44 -51.42
N LEU A 339 -63.10 22.70 -50.15
CA LEU A 339 -63.43 21.71 -49.12
C LEU A 339 -64.88 21.24 -49.28
N THR A 340 -65.11 19.93 -49.30
CA THR A 340 -66.38 19.34 -48.85
C THR A 340 -66.11 18.17 -47.92
N GLN A 341 -66.87 18.18 -46.83
CA GLN A 341 -66.80 17.37 -45.63
C GLN A 341 -67.20 15.91 -45.88
N ARG A 342 -66.68 14.98 -45.05
CA ARG A 342 -67.53 13.98 -44.40
C ARG A 342 -66.88 13.30 -43.20
N SER A 343 -67.80 12.81 -42.38
CA SER A 343 -67.81 12.56 -40.95
C SER A 343 -67.59 11.09 -40.56
N VAL A 344 -67.02 10.90 -39.36
CA VAL A 344 -67.43 9.97 -38.26
C VAL A 344 -67.63 8.47 -38.59
N SER A 345 -66.85 7.58 -37.96
CA SER A 345 -67.30 6.65 -36.89
C SER A 345 -66.35 5.47 -36.65
N SER A 346 -66.39 4.99 -35.41
CA SER A 346 -65.68 3.91 -34.73
C SER A 346 -65.81 2.48 -35.29
N SER A 347 -64.70 1.71 -35.13
CA SER A 347 -64.46 0.28 -34.78
C SER A 347 -65.49 -0.82 -35.14
N PRO A 348 -65.04 -2.07 -35.45
CA PRO A 348 -64.73 -3.05 -34.39
C PRO A 348 -63.62 -4.08 -34.70
N ALA A 349 -63.26 -4.83 -33.67
CA ALA A 349 -62.25 -5.89 -33.62
C ALA A 349 -62.77 -7.25 -34.14
N VAL A 350 -61.90 -8.08 -34.74
CA VAL A 350 -61.97 -9.56 -34.71
C VAL A 350 -60.55 -10.16 -34.77
N ASN A 351 -60.37 -11.23 -34.01
CA ASN A 351 -59.16 -11.99 -33.71
C ASN A 351 -58.99 -13.17 -34.71
N SER A 352 -57.77 -13.49 -35.15
CA SER A 352 -57.24 -14.86 -35.35
C SER A 352 -56.00 -14.89 -36.27
N GLY A 353 -55.02 -15.73 -35.91
CA GLY A 353 -54.16 -16.41 -36.89
C GLY A 353 -52.66 -16.10 -36.91
N SER A 354 -51.90 -16.94 -36.20
CA SER A 354 -50.65 -17.60 -36.65
C SER A 354 -49.34 -16.81 -36.91
N LEU A 355 -48.25 -17.46 -36.46
CA LEU A 355 -46.86 -17.44 -36.97
C LEU A 355 -45.88 -16.32 -36.55
N SER A 356 -44.80 -16.80 -35.91
CA SER A 356 -43.40 -16.43 -36.13
C SER A 356 -42.76 -15.30 -35.31
N GLN A 357 -41.52 -15.59 -34.89
CA GLN A 357 -40.62 -14.91 -33.94
C GLN A 357 -40.39 -13.41 -34.19
N PRO A 358 -40.06 -12.64 -33.13
CA PRO A 358 -39.32 -11.39 -33.27
C PRO A 358 -37.83 -11.59 -32.96
N THR A 359 -37.00 -11.37 -33.98
CA THR A 359 -35.54 -11.26 -33.89
C THR A 359 -35.17 -9.99 -33.11
N LEU A 360 -34.47 -10.14 -31.99
CA LEU A 360 -33.80 -9.05 -31.29
C LEU A 360 -32.38 -8.82 -31.87
N PRO A 361 -31.87 -7.57 -31.82
CA PRO A 361 -30.66 -7.15 -32.52
C PRO A 361 -29.37 -7.69 -31.86
N PRO A 362 -28.28 -7.87 -32.63
CA PRO A 362 -27.02 -8.38 -32.11
C PRO A 362 -26.27 -7.35 -31.25
N ALA A 363 -25.68 -7.85 -30.16
CA ALA A 363 -24.76 -7.14 -29.27
C ALA A 363 -23.38 -6.93 -29.92
N PRO A 364 -22.62 -5.87 -29.53
CA PRO A 364 -21.35 -5.53 -30.15
C PRO A 364 -20.21 -6.50 -29.78
N ALA A 365 -19.40 -6.81 -30.79
CA ALA A 365 -18.30 -7.76 -30.76
C ALA A 365 -17.19 -7.42 -29.75
N ALA A 366 -16.78 -8.44 -29.00
CA ALA A 366 -15.57 -8.44 -28.20
C ALA A 366 -14.36 -8.77 -29.08
N ASN A 367 -13.30 -7.95 -29.01
CA ASN A 367 -12.01 -8.23 -29.63
C ASN A 367 -11.36 -9.47 -29.00
N ALA A 368 -11.33 -10.57 -29.74
CA ALA A 368 -10.53 -11.74 -29.45
C ALA A 368 -9.22 -11.67 -30.25
N HIS A 369 -8.10 -11.49 -29.57
CA HIS A 369 -6.78 -11.79 -30.12
C HIS A 369 -6.52 -13.29 -29.93
N SER A 370 -6.38 -14.03 -31.03
CA SER A 370 -5.87 -15.40 -31.03
C SER A 370 -4.33 -15.41 -31.18
N PRO A 371 -3.64 -16.39 -30.58
CA PRO A 371 -2.18 -16.42 -30.45
C PRO A 371 -1.52 -17.06 -31.68
N LEU A 372 -0.38 -16.52 -32.11
CA LEU A 372 0.47 -17.16 -33.11
C LEU A 372 1.51 -18.05 -32.41
N LYS A 373 1.53 -19.32 -32.81
CA LYS A 373 2.50 -20.35 -32.41
C LYS A 373 3.78 -20.23 -33.25
N ALA A 374 4.88 -20.63 -32.63
CA ALA A 374 6.19 -20.83 -33.23
C ALA A 374 6.26 -22.13 -34.07
N ASP A 375 7.33 -22.17 -34.89
CA ASP A 375 8.00 -23.31 -35.53
C ASP A 375 7.55 -23.76 -36.92
N GLU A 376 8.37 -23.39 -37.91
CA GLU A 376 8.86 -24.11 -39.12
C GLU A 376 9.34 -23.04 -40.13
N ILE A 377 10.56 -22.98 -40.70
CA ILE A 377 11.55 -23.99 -41.09
C ILE A 377 12.94 -23.31 -41.22
N ARG A 378 13.97 -24.04 -40.79
CA ARG A 378 15.39 -23.86 -41.10
C ARG A 378 15.69 -24.07 -42.60
N ARG A 379 16.48 -23.20 -43.22
CA ARG A 379 17.38 -23.37 -44.42
C ARG A 379 17.59 -21.97 -44.99
N ALA A 380 18.77 -21.36 -45.18
CA ALA A 380 20.18 -21.76 -45.25
C ALA A 380 20.97 -20.63 -44.54
N GLY A 381 22.11 -20.83 -43.87
CA GLY A 381 23.35 -21.44 -44.34
C GLY A 381 24.30 -20.33 -44.82
N VAL A 382 25.38 -20.08 -44.07
CA VAL A 382 26.79 -19.85 -44.51
C VAL A 382 27.59 -18.94 -43.55
N GLN A 383 28.57 -19.58 -42.88
CA GLN A 383 29.94 -19.20 -42.43
C GLN A 383 30.18 -17.84 -41.73
N VAL A 384 30.59 -17.77 -40.45
CA VAL A 384 31.87 -18.17 -39.79
C VAL A 384 33.12 -17.49 -40.36
N LYS A 385 33.72 -16.59 -39.55
CA LYS A 385 35.17 -16.45 -39.38
C LYS A 385 35.50 -16.02 -37.95
N ASN A 386 36.17 -16.91 -37.23
CA ASN A 386 36.88 -16.69 -35.97
C ASN A 386 38.14 -15.88 -36.21
N THR A 387 38.60 -15.11 -35.22
CA THR A 387 40.01 -15.18 -34.77
C THR A 387 40.16 -14.67 -33.34
N GLU A 388 40.75 -15.51 -32.50
CA GLU A 388 41.19 -15.21 -31.13
C GLU A 388 42.66 -14.72 -31.11
N SER A 389 43.02 -14.15 -29.96
CA SER A 389 44.31 -14.30 -29.23
C SER A 389 45.53 -13.42 -29.55
N ASN A 390 46.03 -12.81 -28.46
CA ASN A 390 47.42 -12.71 -27.95
C ASN A 390 47.76 -11.28 -27.48
N LEU A 391 47.99 -11.00 -26.18
CA LEU A 391 49.13 -11.31 -25.28
C LEU A 391 50.40 -10.45 -25.50
N SER A 392 50.71 -9.70 -24.43
CA SER A 392 52.04 -9.42 -23.84
C SER A 392 52.83 -8.13 -24.13
N GLU A 393 53.25 -7.51 -23.00
CA GLU A 393 54.53 -6.80 -22.73
C GLU A 393 54.73 -5.38 -23.36
N LYS A 394 55.34 -4.36 -22.72
CA LYS A 394 56.40 -4.29 -21.69
C LYS A 394 56.72 -2.80 -21.29
N TYR A 395 57.41 -2.61 -20.14
CA TYR A 395 58.14 -1.42 -19.59
C TYR A 395 57.30 -0.27 -18.98
N GLY A 396 57.60 0.36 -17.83
CA GLY A 396 58.76 0.31 -16.91
C GLY A 396 59.21 1.73 -16.46
N THR A 397 58.85 2.13 -15.23
CA THR A 397 59.59 2.94 -14.21
C THR A 397 60.10 4.39 -14.49
N ASP A 398 59.49 5.37 -13.78
CA ASP A 398 59.99 6.51 -12.92
C ASP A 398 61.17 7.44 -13.34
N PRO A 399 61.43 8.59 -12.64
CA PRO A 399 60.59 9.68 -12.09
C PRO A 399 61.17 11.10 -12.37
N GLU A 400 60.45 12.19 -12.05
CA GLU A 400 60.94 13.52 -11.56
C GLU A 400 59.76 14.54 -11.64
N GLU A 401 59.20 14.98 -10.52
CA GLU A 401 59.57 16.18 -9.75
C GLU A 401 59.29 17.51 -10.49
N ARG A 402 58.23 18.24 -10.07
CA ARG A 402 58.26 19.70 -9.80
C ARG A 402 56.89 20.26 -9.35
N THR A 403 56.90 20.69 -8.08
CA THR A 403 56.41 21.96 -7.53
C THR A 403 54.91 22.30 -7.53
N ASN A 404 54.38 22.22 -6.31
CA ASN A 404 53.25 22.94 -5.73
C ASN A 404 53.55 24.45 -5.62
N PRO A 405 52.58 25.35 -5.84
CA PRO A 405 52.65 26.67 -5.25
C PRO A 405 51.33 27.10 -4.57
N PHE A 406 51.49 27.75 -3.42
CA PHE A 406 50.52 28.51 -2.61
C PHE A 406 49.77 27.77 -1.49
N ASP A 407 50.54 27.55 -0.42
CA ASP A 407 50.12 27.83 0.96
C ASP A 407 50.62 29.25 1.30
N ASP A 408 49.73 30.16 1.71
CA ASP A 408 50.08 31.24 2.64
C ASP A 408 48.88 31.55 3.54
N SER A 409 49.20 31.55 4.82
CA SER A 409 48.33 31.60 5.98
C SER A 409 48.17 33.04 6.45
N THR A 410 46.94 33.48 6.68
CA THR A 410 46.48 34.25 7.86
C THR A 410 45.07 34.77 7.60
N GLU A 411 44.06 34.25 8.31
CA GLU A 411 43.02 35.06 8.96
C GLU A 411 42.07 34.18 9.81
N THR A 412 41.67 34.74 10.93
CA THR A 412 41.03 34.16 12.12
C THR A 412 39.64 33.57 11.88
N PRO A 413 39.24 32.46 12.53
CA PRO A 413 37.88 31.94 12.35
C PRO A 413 36.87 32.77 13.14
N MET A 414 35.97 33.46 12.42
CA MET A 414 34.75 34.01 13.02
C MET A 414 33.91 32.86 13.60
N ARG A 415 33.90 32.80 14.94
CA ARG A 415 32.89 32.09 15.72
C ARG A 415 31.51 32.66 15.37
N GLN A 416 30.71 31.94 14.58
CA GLN A 416 29.26 32.13 14.59
C GLN A 416 28.74 31.54 15.90
N ALA A 417 28.47 32.42 16.86
CA ALA A 417 27.84 32.09 18.13
C ALA A 417 26.39 31.63 17.90
N LEU A 418 26.10 30.38 18.28
CA LEU A 418 24.74 29.90 18.49
C LEU A 418 24.15 30.60 19.72
N PRO A 419 22.84 30.97 19.71
CA PRO A 419 22.25 31.67 20.84
C PRO A 419 22.24 30.77 22.10
N HIS A 420 22.83 31.29 23.17
CA HIS A 420 22.79 30.73 24.51
C HIS A 420 21.40 30.96 25.10
N ASP A 421 20.55 29.94 25.04
CA ASP A 421 19.53 29.66 26.05
C ASP A 421 19.47 28.13 26.20
N LEU A 422 20.49 27.60 26.87
CA LEU A 422 20.55 26.19 27.22
C LEU A 422 20.11 26.03 28.66
N PHE A 423 18.96 25.39 28.84
CA PHE A 423 18.58 24.78 30.12
C PHE A 423 19.76 23.99 30.69
N SER A 424 20.02 24.13 31.99
CA SER A 424 21.05 23.34 32.67
C SER A 424 20.83 21.84 32.41
N PRO A 425 21.88 21.02 32.27
CA PRO A 425 21.75 19.56 32.19
C PRO A 425 20.86 18.97 33.29
N GLU A 426 20.87 19.60 34.47
CA GLU A 426 20.02 19.24 35.61
C GLU A 426 18.54 19.62 35.40
N ASP A 427 18.25 20.73 34.71
CA ASP A 427 16.88 21.14 34.39
C ASP A 427 16.28 20.26 33.28
N LEU A 428 17.10 19.85 32.30
CA LEU A 428 16.68 18.88 31.29
C LEU A 428 16.40 17.51 31.93
N ALA A 429 17.25 17.07 32.86
CA ALA A 429 17.03 15.83 33.61
C ALA A 429 15.74 15.90 34.43
N ARG A 430 15.48 17.02 35.11
CA ARG A 430 14.27 17.24 35.91
C ARG A 430 13.00 17.31 35.05
N GLN A 431 13.07 17.93 33.87
CA GLN A 431 11.95 17.95 32.93
C GLN A 431 11.68 16.56 32.32
N LEU A 432 12.72 15.80 32.01
CA LEU A 432 12.59 14.42 31.51
C LEU A 432 12.03 13.47 32.58
N GLU A 433 12.42 13.65 33.85
CA GLU A 433 11.89 12.89 34.97
C GLU A 433 10.41 13.23 35.23
N ALA A 434 10.05 14.52 35.23
CA ALA A 434 8.67 14.98 35.34
C ALA A 434 7.79 14.47 34.19
N PHE A 435 8.30 14.49 32.96
CA PHE A 435 7.60 13.95 31.79
C PHE A 435 7.45 12.42 31.87
N SER A 436 8.50 11.70 32.28
CA SER A 436 8.47 10.25 32.45
C SER A 436 7.48 9.83 33.54
N GLN A 437 7.39 10.58 34.63
CA GLN A 437 6.42 10.37 35.70
C GLN A 437 4.99 10.65 35.21
N TRP A 438 4.77 11.74 34.47
CA TRP A 438 3.49 12.04 33.84
C TRP A 438 3.05 10.94 32.87
N VAL A 439 3.95 10.39 32.05
CA VAL A 439 3.63 9.27 31.14
C VAL A 439 3.22 8.01 31.91
N ARG A 440 3.89 7.69 33.03
CA ARG A 440 3.52 6.54 33.89
C ARG A 440 2.14 6.76 34.54
N GLU A 441 1.83 7.98 34.97
CA GLU A 441 0.55 8.31 35.58
C GLU A 441 -0.60 8.32 34.55
N ALA A 442 -0.36 8.82 33.34
CA ALA A 442 -1.30 8.77 32.23
C ALA A 442 -1.59 7.31 31.79
N ALA A 443 -0.59 6.43 31.81
CA ALA A 443 -0.76 5.01 31.53
C ALA A 443 -1.59 4.27 32.60
N SER A 444 -1.69 4.81 33.82
CA SER A 444 -2.52 4.28 34.91
C SER A 444 -4.00 4.69 34.83
N GLY A 445 -4.39 5.48 33.81
CA GLY A 445 -5.78 5.88 33.57
C GLY A 445 -6.25 7.09 34.38
N ARG A 446 -5.36 7.81 35.07
CA ARG A 446 -5.69 9.10 35.72
C ARG A 446 -5.50 10.25 34.74
N VAL A 447 -6.47 11.16 34.66
CA VAL A 447 -6.38 12.39 33.86
C VAL A 447 -5.49 13.38 34.60
N VAL A 448 -4.31 13.70 34.05
CA VAL A 448 -3.37 14.70 34.60
C VAL A 448 -3.01 15.69 33.49
N MET A 449 -3.15 16.99 33.77
CA MET A 449 -2.76 18.08 32.85
C MET A 449 -1.24 18.06 32.60
N CYS A 450 -0.85 18.32 31.35
CA CYS A 450 0.57 18.39 30.94
C CYS A 450 1.27 19.56 31.65
N PRO A 451 2.56 19.46 32.04
CA PRO A 451 3.28 20.59 32.61
C PRO A 451 3.49 21.67 31.52
N THR A 452 2.92 22.86 31.73
CA THR A 452 3.08 23.99 30.80
C THR A 452 4.48 24.61 30.98
N THR A 453 5.26 24.68 29.91
CA THR A 453 6.48 25.49 29.87
C THR A 453 6.09 26.97 29.85
N THR A 454 6.53 27.74 30.83
CA THR A 454 6.30 29.18 30.94
C THR A 454 6.96 29.91 29.78
N ASP A 455 6.16 30.51 28.89
CA ASP A 455 6.62 31.28 27.74
C ASP A 455 7.05 32.69 28.19
N SER A 456 8.35 32.98 28.12
CA SER A 456 8.92 34.29 28.46
C SER A 456 8.86 35.24 27.27
N ARG A 457 8.07 36.31 27.44
CA ARG A 457 7.89 37.51 26.62
C ARG A 457 9.07 37.88 25.70
N LEU A 458 8.77 38.07 24.42
CA LEU A 458 9.61 38.84 23.47
C LEU A 458 9.16 40.32 23.39
N PRO A 459 10.08 41.24 23.05
CA PRO A 459 9.93 42.68 23.27
C PRO A 459 9.11 43.38 22.17
N SER A 460 8.48 44.49 22.59
CA SER A 460 7.70 45.42 21.79
C SER A 460 8.50 46.07 20.65
N GLY A 461 8.01 45.90 19.42
CA GLY A 461 8.38 46.69 18.26
C GLY A 461 7.17 47.46 17.74
N SER A 462 7.35 48.77 17.55
CA SER A 462 6.40 49.78 17.11
C SER A 462 5.77 49.53 15.73
N ASN A 463 4.44 49.67 15.61
CA ASN A 463 3.84 50.49 14.55
C ASN A 463 2.36 50.78 14.81
N GLU A 464 2.02 52.07 14.71
CA GLU A 464 0.67 52.62 14.65
C GLU A 464 -0.03 52.23 13.33
N GLN A 465 -1.32 51.92 13.37
CA GLN A 465 -2.40 52.66 12.69
C GLN A 465 -3.73 51.89 12.63
N MET A 466 -4.76 52.56 13.17
CA MET A 466 -6.18 52.64 12.75
C MET A 466 -7.08 51.38 12.68
N GLY A 467 -8.20 51.44 13.45
CA GLY A 467 -9.53 51.00 12.97
C GLY A 467 -10.32 49.99 13.83
N ASN A 468 -11.12 50.49 14.77
CA ASN A 468 -12.24 49.82 15.50
C ASN A 468 -13.28 49.12 14.59
N PRO A 469 -14.31 48.38 15.13
CA PRO A 469 -14.37 47.51 16.31
C PRO A 469 -15.09 46.15 16.02
N LEU A 470 -15.05 45.24 17.01
CA LEU A 470 -15.82 43.99 17.11
C LEU A 470 -17.35 44.24 17.20
N PRO A 471 -18.18 43.24 16.86
CA PRO A 471 -19.41 42.97 17.58
C PRO A 471 -19.30 41.70 18.43
N SER A 472 -19.65 41.89 19.70
CA SER A 472 -19.89 40.90 20.73
C SER A 472 -21.07 39.97 20.42
N GLY A 473 -20.94 38.72 20.87
CA GLY A 473 -22.07 37.87 21.23
C GLY A 473 -22.21 36.64 20.35
N PHE A 474 -21.86 35.46 20.87
CA PHE A 474 -22.80 34.35 20.90
C PHE A 474 -22.39 33.35 21.99
N ASP A 475 -23.40 32.99 22.76
CA ASP A 475 -23.39 32.33 24.04
C ASP A 475 -23.12 30.83 23.91
N ALA A 476 -22.37 30.28 24.87
CA ALA A 476 -22.03 28.88 24.97
C ALA A 476 -23.08 28.18 25.83
N SER A 477 -24.05 27.54 25.21
CA SER A 477 -24.79 26.47 25.86
C SER A 477 -25.39 25.49 24.84
N VAL A 478 -25.53 24.26 25.30
CA VAL A 478 -26.17 23.11 24.63
C VAL A 478 -25.28 22.40 23.60
N TRP A 479 -24.77 21.22 24.00
CA TRP A 479 -25.08 19.91 23.41
C TRP A 479 -24.06 18.90 23.93
N ASN A 480 -24.38 18.31 25.09
CA ASN A 480 -23.85 17.02 25.50
C ASN A 480 -24.99 15.99 25.43
N ASN A 481 -24.62 14.75 25.13
CA ASN A 481 -25.41 13.52 25.14
C ASN A 481 -26.31 13.20 23.94
N ARG A 482 -25.81 12.30 23.09
CA ARG A 482 -26.55 11.09 22.70
C ARG A 482 -25.59 9.92 22.45
N THR A 483 -25.58 9.01 23.42
CA THR A 483 -25.16 7.62 23.31
C THR A 483 -26.15 6.84 22.43
N GLY A 484 -25.63 6.00 21.54
CA GLY A 484 -26.35 5.03 20.72
C GLY A 484 -25.38 4.25 19.86
#